data_AF-A0A382TQT7-F1
#
_entry.id   AF-A0A382TQT7-F1
#
_cell.length_a   1.000
_cell.length_b   1.000
_cell.length_c   1.000
_cell.angle_alpha   90.00
_cell.angle_beta   90.00
_cell.angle_gamma   90.00
#
_symmetry.space_group_name_H-M   'P 1'
#
loop_
_entity.id
_entity.type
_entity.pdbx_description
1 polymer ?
#
loop_
_entity_poly.entity_id
_entity_poly.type
_entity_poly.pdbx_seq_one_letter_code
_entity_poly.pdbx_strand_id
1 'polypeptide(L)' 'MLKAPMFLIATSSQANIGGVVSAPIVATVYQKSLAPVGLLMGVMGNVFGVYFGLLTAWILSIVGSLYF' A
#
# COMPACT_ATOMS: atom_id res chain seq x y z
N MET A 1 0.33 -2.65 -25.12
CA MET A 1 -0.36 -3.48 -24.10
C MET A 1 0.66 -3.82 -23.02
N LEU A 2 0.41 -3.45 -21.75
CA LEU A 2 1.34 -3.70 -20.66
C LEU A 2 1.31 -5.20 -20.30
N LYS A 3 2.43 -5.91 -20.42
CA LYS A 3 2.50 -7.35 -20.15
C LYS A 3 2.82 -7.59 -18.67
N ALA A 4 1.90 -7.18 -17.80
CA ALA A 4 2.05 -7.38 -16.36
C ALA A 4 1.49 -8.74 -15.92
N PRO A 5 2.19 -9.49 -15.07
CA PRO A 5 1.66 -10.71 -14.48
C PRO A 5 0.48 -10.42 -13.54
N MET A 6 -0.54 -11.27 -13.59
CA MET A 6 -1.78 -11.14 -12.79
C MET A 6 -1.52 -11.04 -11.27
N PHE A 7 -0.46 -11.67 -10.76
CA PHE A 7 -0.13 -11.58 -9.34
C PHE A 7 0.14 -10.13 -8.91
N LEU A 8 0.82 -9.31 -9.72
CA LEU A 8 1.13 -7.92 -9.37
C LEU A 8 -0.16 -7.10 -9.25
N ILE A 9 -1.12 -7.33 -10.14
CA ILE A 9 -2.40 -6.61 -10.16
C ILE A 9 -3.23 -6.97 -8.92
N ALA A 10 -3.41 -8.27 -8.64
CA ALA A 10 -4.21 -8.72 -7.50
C ALA A 10 -3.55 -8.35 -6.15
N THR A 11 -2.23 -8.51 -6.05
CA THR A 11 -1.47 -8.23 -4.82
C THR A 11 -1.37 -6.73 -4.54
N SER A 12 -1.18 -5.89 -5.57
CA SER A 12 -1.14 -4.43 -5.39
C SER A 12 -2.47 -3.85 -4.92
N SER A 13 -3.60 -4.37 -5.42
CA SER A 13 -4.93 -3.98 -4.92
C SER A 13 -5.09 -4.30 -3.42
N GLN A 14 -4.66 -5.49 -2.99
CA GLN A 14 -4.69 -5.86 -1.59
C GLN A 14 -3.68 -5.09 -0.72
N ALA A 15 -2.51 -4.76 -1.24
CA ALA A 15 -1.52 -3.94 -0.56
C ALA A 15 -2.05 -2.53 -0.26
N ASN A 16 -2.96 -1.99 -1.10
CA ASN A 16 -3.55 -0.66 -0.92
C ASN A 16 -4.69 -0.62 0.11
N ILE A 17 -5.49 -1.69 0.24
CA ILE A 17 -6.66 -1.72 1.14
C ILE A 17 -6.38 -2.45 2.46
N GLY A 18 -5.63 -3.55 2.43
CA GLY A 18 -5.71 -4.61 3.45
C GLY A 18 -4.39 -5.00 4.14
N GLY A 19 -3.31 -4.25 3.90
CA GLY A 19 -2.11 -4.32 4.74
C GLY A 19 -1.19 -5.52 4.51
N VAL A 20 -0.08 -5.49 5.25
CA VAL A 20 1.09 -6.39 5.17
C VAL A 20 0.74 -7.87 5.28
N VAL A 21 -0.44 -8.20 5.82
CA VAL A 21 -0.89 -9.58 6.04
C VAL A 21 -1.71 -10.12 4.86
N SER A 22 -2.59 -9.32 4.23
CA SER A 22 -3.47 -9.81 3.15
C SER A 22 -2.76 -9.90 1.78
N ALA A 23 -1.82 -9.01 1.49
CA ALA A 23 -1.05 -9.01 0.25
C ALA A 23 -0.18 -10.28 0.04
N PRO A 24 0.61 -10.77 1.02
CA PRO A 24 1.33 -12.04 0.90
C PRO A 24 0.39 -13.23 0.67
N ILE A 25 -0.78 -13.24 1.31
CA ILE A 25 -1.75 -14.33 1.16
C ILE A 25 -2.20 -14.42 -0.30
N VAL A 26 -2.60 -13.29 -0.90
CA VAL A 26 -2.97 -13.27 -2.32
C VAL A 26 -1.78 -13.60 -3.23
N ALA A 27 -0.57 -13.17 -2.90
CA ALA A 27 0.64 -13.52 -3.67
C ALA A 27 0.93 -15.04 -3.64
N THR A 28 0.74 -15.69 -2.48
CA THR A 28 0.97 -17.14 -2.31
C THR A 28 0.02 -18.01 -3.11
N VAL A 29 -1.18 -17.51 -3.44
CA VAL A 29 -2.14 -18.22 -4.31
C VAL A 29 -1.59 -18.40 -5.72
N TYR A 30 -0.76 -17.48 -6.20
CA TYR A 30 -0.10 -17.59 -7.50
C TYR A 30 1.15 -18.47 -7.44
N GLN A 31 2.11 -18.12 -6.57
CA GLN A 31 3.27 -18.96 -6.27
C GLN A 31 3.77 -18.70 -4.85
N LYS A 32 4.15 -19.76 -4.15
CA LYS A 32 4.67 -19.68 -2.77
C LYS A 32 5.90 -18.78 -2.63
N SER A 33 6.74 -18.72 -3.67
CA SER A 33 7.93 -17.85 -3.74
C SER A 33 7.60 -16.34 -3.79
N LEU A 34 6.36 -15.96 -4.12
CA LEU A 34 5.94 -14.56 -4.25
C LEU A 34 5.43 -13.95 -2.93
N ALA A 35 5.31 -14.74 -1.86
CA ALA A 35 4.92 -14.25 -0.54
C ALA A 35 5.76 -13.05 -0.04
N PRO A 36 7.10 -13.06 -0.16
CA PRO A 36 7.93 -11.96 0.28
C PRO A 36 7.68 -10.68 -0.53
N VAL A 37 7.41 -10.82 -1.83
CA VAL A 37 7.11 -9.68 -2.71
C VAL A 37 5.79 -9.04 -2.31
N GLY A 38 4.76 -9.84 -2.03
CA GLY A 38 3.48 -9.34 -1.52
C GLY A 38 3.61 -8.67 -0.15
N LEU A 39 4.44 -9.20 0.74
CA LEU A 39 4.78 -8.58 2.02
C LEU A 39 5.42 -7.21 1.82
N LEU A 40 6.46 -7.12 0.99
CA LEU A 40 7.16 -5.86 0.71
C LEU A 40 6.24 -4.82 0.09
N MET A 41 5.37 -5.21 -0.84
CA MET A 41 4.36 -4.32 -1.42
C MET A 41 3.41 -3.77 -0.35
N GLY A 42 2.94 -4.62 0.58
CA GLY A 42 2.10 -4.19 1.69
C GLY A 42 2.81 -3.25 2.66
N VAL A 43 4.07 -3.54 3.01
CA VAL A 43 4.86 -2.67 3.92
C VAL A 43 5.11 -1.32 3.27
N MET A 44 5.46 -1.31 1.99
CA MET A 44 5.74 -0.09 1.24
C MET A 44 4.49 0.80 1.16
N GLY A 45 3.30 0.23 0.92
CA GLY A 45 2.04 0.96 1.00
C GLY A 45 1.80 1.61 2.36
N ASN A 46 2.11 0.91 3.45
CA ASN A 46 1.95 1.46 4.81
C ASN A 46 2.92 2.61 5.09
N VAL A 47 4.19 2.47 4.69
CA VAL A 47 5.20 3.52 4.84
C VAL A 47 4.75 4.79 4.11
N PHE A 48 4.35 4.68 2.84
CA PHE A 48 3.83 5.83 2.10
C PHE A 48 2.56 6.41 2.73
N GLY A 49 1.62 5.55 3.14
CA GLY A 49 0.37 5.98 3.79
C GLY A 49 0.61 6.83 5.04
N VAL A 50 1.58 6.47 5.88
CA VAL A 50 1.94 7.26 7.07
C VAL A 50 2.47 8.65 6.67
N TYR A 51 3.40 8.71 5.70
CA TYR A 51 3.93 10.00 5.25
C TYR A 51 2.85 10.89 4.63
N PHE A 52 1.98 10.34 3.78
CA PHE A 52 0.85 11.08 3.22
C PHE A 52 -0.11 11.57 4.30
N GLY A 53 -0.44 10.72 5.28
CA GLY A 53 -1.30 11.09 6.40
C GLY A 53 -0.72 12.23 7.24
N LEU A 54 0.59 12.18 7.54
CA LEU A 54 1.29 13.27 8.24
C LEU A 54 1.28 14.57 7.42
N LEU A 55 1.46 14.47 6.10
CA LEU A 55 1.42 15.61 5.19
C LEU A 55 0.01 16.23 5.19
N THR A 56 -1.04 15.40 5.12
CA THR A 56 -2.44 15.87 5.23
C THR A 56 -2.71 16.54 6.58
N ALA A 57 -2.22 15.97 7.68
CA ALA A 57 -2.35 16.58 9.00
C ALA A 57 -1.65 17.94 9.09
N TRP A 58 -0.46 18.05 8.50
CA TRP A 58 0.30 19.30 8.46
C TRP A 58 -0.42 20.39 7.64
N ILE A 59 -0.96 20.03 6.48
CA ILE A 59 -1.79 20.94 5.67
C ILE A 59 -3.02 21.40 6.45
N LEU A 60 -3.72 20.47 7.11
CA LEU A 60 -4.90 20.80 7.90
C LEU A 60 -4.57 21.72 9.08
N SER A 61 -3.41 21.54 9.72
CA SER A 61 -2.92 22.42 10.78
C SER A 61 -2.67 23.84 10.28
N ILE A 62 -2.12 24.00 9.07
CA ILE A 62 -1.90 25.32 8.46
C ILE A 62 -3.24 25.99 8.15
N VAL A 63 -4.18 25.25 7.55
CA VAL A 63 -5.52 25.78 7.25
C VAL A 63 -6.25 26.16 8.54
N GLY A 64 -6.19 25.33 9.58
CA GLY A 64 -6.79 25.63 10.88
C GLY A 64 -6.19 26.89 11.53
N SER A 65 -4.88 27.09 11.42
CA SER A 65 -4.19 28.29 11.92
C SER A 65 -4.49 29.55 11.11
N LEU A 66 -5.06 29.45 9.90
CA LEU A 66 -5.47 30.60 9.09
C LEU A 66 -6.93 30.99 9.34
N TYR A 67 -7.75 30.08 9.88
CA TYR A 67 -9.16 30.30 10.20
C TYR A 67 -9.39 30.83 11.63
N PHE A 68 -8.37 30.78 12.50
CA PHE A 68 -8.34 31.36 13.85
C PHE A 68 -7.29 32.46 13.93
#